data_AF-A0A7C5X8P1-F1
#
_entry.id   AF-A0A7C5X8P1-F1
#
_cell.length_a   1.000
_cell.length_b   1.000
_cell.length_c   1.000
_cell.angle_alpha   90.00
_cell.angle_beta   90.00
_cell.angle_gamma   90.00
#
_symmetry.space_group_name_H-M   'P 1'
#
loop_
_entity.id
_entity.type
_entity.pdbx_description
1 polymer ?
#
loop_
_entity_poly.entity_id
_entity_poly.type
_entity_poly.pdbx_seq_one_letter_code
_entity_poly.pdbx_strand_id
1 'polypeptide(L)'
;MSWWFTVSRPTYKDVVITVSGSRVEPSKPMKMVIKSGSFEIVTDKLGGEAPSPIEYVLAALAGCFNIVGDIVAREMGISIDDLKIEVSGVFNASKLMTGAGERAGYKEISVKVAVKSSADAETLRRWLETVRERCPVEDNLANQTPVRAQVEKL
;
A
#
# COMPACT_ATOMS: atom_id res chain seq x y z
N MET A 1 -1.71 19.77 -35.63
CA MET A 1 -1.80 20.93 -34.73
C MET A 1 -2.00 20.40 -33.32
N SER A 2 -0.90 20.25 -32.58
CA SER A 2 -0.86 19.67 -31.23
C SER A 2 -1.29 20.71 -30.20
N TRP A 3 -2.57 20.69 -29.85
CA TRP A 3 -3.12 21.41 -28.71
C TRP A 3 -3.31 20.42 -27.56
N TRP A 4 -2.22 20.06 -26.89
CA TRP A 4 -2.25 19.36 -25.61
C TRP A 4 -1.35 20.13 -24.65
N PHE A 5 -1.93 21.20 -24.10
CA PHE A 5 -1.76 21.61 -22.71
C PHE A 5 -0.39 21.37 -22.06
N THR A 6 0.50 22.36 -22.16
CA THR A 6 1.46 22.69 -21.09
C THR A 6 0.69 23.22 -19.87
N VAL A 7 -0.07 22.36 -19.21
CA VAL A 7 -0.57 22.67 -17.85
C VAL A 7 0.58 22.35 -16.91
N SER A 8 1.21 23.37 -16.32
CA SER A 8 2.20 23.17 -15.28
C SER A 8 1.55 22.39 -14.14
N ARG A 9 2.05 21.19 -13.85
CA ARG A 9 1.56 20.40 -12.72
C ARG A 9 1.80 21.19 -11.42
N PRO A 10 0.78 21.33 -10.55
CA PRO A 10 0.99 21.98 -9.27
C PRO A 10 2.08 21.27 -8.47
N THR A 11 2.91 22.03 -7.77
CA THR A 11 3.89 21.50 -6.82
C THR A 11 3.25 21.39 -5.45
N TYR A 12 3.50 20.27 -4.77
CA TYR A 12 3.02 20.03 -3.40
C TYR A 12 4.22 19.96 -2.46
N LYS A 13 4.01 20.37 -1.21
CA LYS A 13 5.01 20.19 -0.14
C LYS A 13 4.91 18.77 0.41
N ASP A 14 6.00 18.26 0.95
CA ASP A 14 6.03 16.99 1.66
C ASP A 14 5.07 17.02 2.86
N VAL A 15 4.36 15.90 3.05
CA VAL A 15 3.38 15.73 4.13
C VAL A 15 3.93 14.73 5.13
N VAL A 16 3.93 15.13 6.41
CA VAL A 16 4.25 14.22 7.51
C VAL A 16 2.99 13.46 7.90
N ILE A 17 3.05 12.13 7.82
CA ILE A 17 1.98 11.22 8.27
C ILE A 17 2.44 10.55 9.56
N THR A 18 1.61 10.61 10.59
CA THR A 18 1.89 10.01 11.90
C THR A 18 0.80 9.03 12.28
N VAL A 19 1.23 7.86 12.77
CA VAL A 19 0.37 6.90 13.46
C VAL A 19 0.98 6.60 14.83
N SER A 20 0.14 6.33 15.82
CA SER A 20 0.58 5.92 17.16
C SER A 20 -0.28 4.78 17.64
N GLY A 21 0.18 3.98 18.60
CA GLY A 21 -0.68 2.95 19.15
C GLY A 21 -0.18 2.34 20.44
N SER A 22 -1.02 1.50 21.02
CA SER A 22 -0.78 0.82 22.28
C SER A 22 -1.37 -0.58 22.23
N ARG A 23 -0.80 -1.50 23.01
CA ARG A 23 -1.36 -2.83 23.20
C ARG A 23 -2.80 -2.72 23.69
N VAL A 24 -3.66 -3.63 23.24
CA VAL A 24 -5.06 -3.67 23.70
C VAL A 24 -5.11 -3.98 25.19
N GLU A 25 -4.39 -5.01 25.62
CA GLU A 25 -4.32 -5.44 27.03
C GLU A 25 -3.09 -6.31 27.28
N PRO A 26 -2.62 -6.43 28.55
CA PRO A 26 -1.44 -7.24 28.89
C PRO A 26 -1.57 -8.73 28.52
N SER A 27 -2.79 -9.28 28.60
CA SER A 27 -3.10 -10.69 28.27
C SER A 27 -3.01 -11.01 26.78
N LYS A 28 -3.07 -9.99 25.90
CA LYS A 28 -2.97 -10.13 24.44
C LYS A 28 -1.81 -9.28 23.90
N PRO A 29 -0.55 -9.62 24.19
CA PRO A 29 0.59 -8.74 23.95
C PRO A 29 0.91 -8.48 22.47
N MET A 30 0.34 -9.28 21.56
CA MET A 30 0.50 -9.16 20.11
C MET A 30 -0.61 -8.35 19.44
N LYS A 31 -1.66 -7.99 20.18
CA LYS A 31 -2.79 -7.21 19.66
C LYS A 31 -2.64 -5.74 20.03
N MET A 32 -2.80 -4.84 19.07
CA MET A 32 -2.55 -3.42 19.21
C MET A 32 -3.65 -2.59 18.56
N VAL A 33 -4.04 -1.48 19.20
CA VAL A 33 -4.86 -0.43 18.57
C VAL A 33 -3.92 0.67 18.12
N ILE A 34 -4.05 1.05 16.85
CA ILE A 34 -3.29 2.10 16.18
C ILE A 34 -4.25 3.22 15.80
N LYS A 35 -3.92 4.46 16.16
CA LYS A 35 -4.63 5.67 15.74
C LYS A 35 -3.96 6.28 14.51
N SER A 36 -4.76 6.58 13.50
CA SER A 36 -4.37 7.30 12.29
C SER A 36 -5.40 8.41 12.05
N GLY A 37 -5.06 9.64 12.45
CA GLY A 37 -6.03 10.74 12.48
C GLY A 37 -7.22 10.41 13.39
N SER A 38 -8.44 10.47 12.83
CA SER A 38 -9.69 10.12 13.52
C SER A 38 -10.06 8.64 13.44
N PHE A 39 -9.22 7.80 12.82
CA PHE A 39 -9.49 6.39 12.60
C PHE A 39 -8.69 5.49 13.54
N GLU A 40 -9.26 4.35 13.88
CA GLU A 40 -8.61 3.28 14.63
C GLU A 40 -8.41 2.05 13.74
N ILE A 41 -7.20 1.48 13.81
CA ILE A 41 -6.79 0.26 13.13
C ILE A 41 -6.40 -0.73 14.21
N VAL A 42 -6.96 -1.93 14.18
CA VAL A 42 -6.58 -3.00 15.10
C VAL A 42 -5.73 -4.01 14.35
N THR A 43 -4.53 -4.28 14.86
CA THR A 43 -3.66 -5.32 14.28
C THR A 43 -3.37 -6.41 15.30
N ASP A 44 -3.14 -7.63 14.81
CA ASP A 44 -2.80 -8.80 15.62
C ASP A 44 -1.70 -9.62 14.93
N LYS A 45 -1.33 -10.77 15.50
CA LYS A 45 -0.50 -11.76 14.83
C LYS A 45 -1.22 -12.37 13.60
N LEU A 46 -0.46 -13.01 12.72
CA LEU A 46 -1.02 -13.75 11.59
C LEU A 46 -1.99 -14.84 12.08
N GLY A 47 -3.19 -14.88 11.51
CA GLY A 47 -4.27 -15.79 11.94
C GLY A 47 -4.91 -15.42 13.29
N GLY A 48 -4.66 -14.21 13.79
CA GLY A 48 -5.28 -13.66 15.01
C GLY A 48 -6.72 -13.16 14.79
N GLU A 49 -7.19 -12.34 15.73
CA GLU A 49 -8.55 -11.78 15.71
C GLU A 49 -8.67 -10.51 14.84
N ALA A 50 -7.55 -10.03 14.30
CA ALA A 50 -7.48 -8.87 13.42
C ALA A 50 -6.35 -9.08 12.39
N PRO A 51 -6.34 -8.33 11.27
CA PRO A 51 -5.29 -8.47 10.27
C PRO A 51 -3.89 -8.22 10.86
N SER A 52 -2.94 -9.00 10.38
CA SER A 52 -1.54 -8.83 10.74
C SER A 52 -0.89 -7.65 10.02
N PRO A 53 0.23 -7.11 10.53
CA PRO A 53 0.91 -6.00 9.89
C PRO A 53 1.33 -6.29 8.44
N ILE A 54 1.65 -7.55 8.12
CA ILE A 54 1.99 -7.95 6.75
C ILE A 54 0.77 -7.92 5.83
N GLU A 55 -0.41 -8.33 6.31
CA GLU A 55 -1.67 -8.20 5.56
C GLU A 55 -2.04 -6.73 5.34
N TYR A 56 -1.75 -5.86 6.31
CA TYR A 56 -1.91 -4.41 6.16
C TYR A 56 -1.02 -3.82 5.08
N VAL A 57 0.19 -4.35 4.84
CA VAL A 57 1.05 -3.92 3.72
C VAL A 57 0.38 -4.25 2.38
N LEU A 58 -0.18 -5.44 2.22
CA LEU A 58 -0.88 -5.81 0.97
C LEU A 58 -2.17 -5.01 0.79
N ALA A 59 -2.92 -4.78 1.87
CA ALA A 59 -4.11 -3.93 1.85
C ALA A 59 -3.76 -2.49 1.47
N ALA A 60 -2.65 -1.94 2.00
CA ALA A 60 -2.17 -0.61 1.63
C ALA A 60 -1.79 -0.53 0.14
N LEU A 61 -1.16 -1.57 -0.41
CA LEU A 61 -0.83 -1.62 -1.84
C LEU A 61 -2.09 -1.64 -2.72
N ALA A 62 -3.08 -2.47 -2.38
CA ALA A 62 -4.36 -2.51 -3.07
C ALA A 62 -5.08 -1.15 -3.01
N GLY A 63 -5.13 -0.53 -1.84
CA GLY A 63 -5.71 0.81 -1.65
C GLY A 63 -4.99 1.89 -2.44
N CYS A 64 -3.66 1.84 -2.50
CA CYS A 64 -2.85 2.75 -3.30
C CYS A 64 -3.17 2.64 -4.79
N PHE A 65 -3.24 1.42 -5.32
CA PHE A 65 -3.61 1.18 -6.72
C PHE A 65 -5.01 1.69 -7.05
N ASN A 66 -5.96 1.54 -6.12
CA ASN A 66 -7.31 2.08 -6.29
C ASN A 66 -7.31 3.62 -6.37
N ILE A 67 -6.67 4.29 -5.40
CA ILE A 67 -6.63 5.76 -5.32
C ILE A 67 -5.89 6.35 -6.52
N VAL A 68 -4.69 5.86 -6.81
CA VAL A 68 -3.87 6.35 -7.92
C VAL A 68 -4.51 5.97 -9.25
N GLY A 69 -5.14 4.79 -9.33
CA GLY A 69 -5.94 4.33 -10.46
C GLY A 69 -6.99 5.34 -10.90
N ASP A 70 -7.82 5.79 -9.97
CA ASP A 70 -8.85 6.80 -10.24
C ASP A 70 -8.26 8.16 -10.65
N ILE A 71 -7.17 8.60 -9.99
CA ILE A 71 -6.47 9.84 -10.35
C ILE A 71 -5.98 9.79 -11.81
N VAL A 72 -5.24 8.74 -12.16
CA VAL A 72 -4.64 8.56 -13.50
C VAL A 72 -5.72 8.38 -14.56
N ALA A 73 -6.80 7.64 -14.27
CA ALA A 73 -7.90 7.44 -15.20
C ALA A 73 -8.54 8.77 -15.62
N ARG A 74 -8.80 9.65 -14.64
CA ARG A 74 -9.35 11.01 -14.89
C ARG A 74 -8.40 11.87 -15.72
N GLU A 75 -7.10 11.83 -15.42
CA GLU A 75 -6.09 12.57 -16.19
C GLU A 75 -5.98 12.08 -17.64
N MET A 76 -6.17 10.77 -17.87
CA MET A 76 -6.16 10.16 -19.20
C MET A 76 -7.51 10.29 -19.94
N GLY A 77 -8.56 10.77 -19.27
CA GLY A 77 -9.90 10.88 -19.85
C GLY A 77 -10.59 9.54 -20.10
N ILE A 78 -10.24 8.49 -19.33
CA ILE A 78 -10.89 7.17 -19.42
C ILE A 78 -11.83 6.94 -18.24
N SER A 79 -12.92 6.18 -18.46
CA SER A 79 -13.83 5.77 -17.40
C SER A 79 -13.43 4.40 -16.83
N ILE A 80 -13.52 4.27 -15.50
CA ILE A 80 -13.44 2.97 -14.82
C ILE A 80 -14.77 2.75 -14.13
N ASP A 81 -15.55 1.79 -14.61
CA ASP A 81 -16.88 1.47 -14.10
C ASP A 81 -16.81 0.52 -12.89
N ASP A 82 -15.80 -0.35 -12.86
CA ASP A 82 -15.52 -1.29 -11.76
C ASP A 82 -14.03 -1.61 -11.73
N LEU A 83 -13.49 -1.78 -10.52
CA LEU A 83 -12.08 -2.07 -10.28
C LEU A 83 -11.96 -3.11 -9.15
N LYS A 84 -11.40 -4.27 -9.48
CA LYS A 84 -11.10 -5.33 -8.51
C LYS A 84 -9.61 -5.56 -8.46
N ILE A 85 -9.06 -5.55 -7.25
CA ILE A 85 -7.63 -5.72 -7.01
C ILE A 85 -7.45 -6.87 -6.03
N GLU A 86 -6.69 -7.87 -6.43
CA GLU A 86 -6.25 -8.98 -5.59
C GLU A 86 -4.74 -8.88 -5.43
N VAL A 87 -4.26 -8.88 -4.19
CA VAL A 87 -2.84 -8.81 -3.86
C VAL A 87 -2.46 -10.03 -3.03
N SER A 88 -1.47 -10.78 -3.49
CA SER A 88 -0.90 -11.91 -2.76
C SER A 88 0.58 -11.69 -2.55
N GLY A 89 1.13 -12.24 -1.47
CA GLY A 89 2.56 -12.11 -1.18
C GLY A 89 3.12 -13.32 -0.46
N VAL A 90 4.37 -13.65 -0.77
CA VAL A 90 5.12 -14.76 -0.17
C VAL A 90 6.15 -14.16 0.78
N PHE A 91 6.10 -14.46 2.08
CA PHE A 91 7.07 -13.96 3.06
C PHE A 91 7.73 -15.10 3.85
N ASN A 92 8.87 -14.81 4.48
CA ASN A 92 9.60 -15.80 5.26
C ASN A 92 9.12 -15.84 6.72
N ALA A 93 8.14 -16.71 7.01
CA ALA A 93 7.65 -16.93 8.37
C ALA A 93 8.72 -17.45 9.34
N SER A 94 9.70 -18.23 8.87
CA SER A 94 10.79 -18.73 9.74
C SER A 94 11.63 -17.58 10.29
N LYS A 95 11.95 -16.59 9.44
CA LYS A 95 12.68 -15.39 9.87
C LYS A 95 11.92 -14.59 10.91
N LEU A 96 10.60 -14.45 10.74
CA LEU A 96 9.73 -13.79 11.72
C LEU A 96 9.72 -14.53 13.06
N MET A 97 9.57 -15.85 13.04
CA MET A 97 9.35 -16.64 14.26
C MET A 97 10.64 -16.98 15.01
N THR A 98 11.77 -17.11 14.31
CA THR A 98 13.02 -17.65 14.88
C THR A 98 14.23 -16.75 14.67
N GLY A 99 14.14 -15.74 13.80
CA GLY A 99 15.30 -14.95 13.38
C GLY A 99 16.23 -15.65 12.38
N ALA A 100 15.99 -16.92 12.03
CA ALA A 100 16.78 -17.66 11.06
C ALA A 100 16.29 -17.51 9.62
N GLY A 101 17.20 -17.62 8.65
CA GLY A 101 16.90 -17.51 7.22
C GLY A 101 17.14 -16.12 6.63
N GLU A 102 16.68 -15.96 5.38
CA GLU A 102 16.80 -14.74 4.57
C GLU A 102 15.97 -13.56 5.10
N ARG A 103 15.68 -12.55 4.28
CA ARG A 103 14.90 -11.37 4.69
C ARG A 103 13.52 -11.75 5.26
N ALA A 104 13.05 -10.99 6.25
CA ALA A 104 11.77 -11.24 6.92
C ALA A 104 10.54 -10.81 6.10
N GLY A 105 10.71 -9.79 5.25
CA GLY A 105 9.64 -9.24 4.42
C GLY A 105 9.23 -10.16 3.28
N TYR A 106 8.33 -9.65 2.43
CA TYR A 106 7.91 -10.34 1.21
C TYR A 106 9.10 -10.60 0.28
N LYS A 107 9.17 -11.81 -0.24
CA LYS A 107 10.06 -12.24 -1.32
C LYS A 107 9.49 -11.85 -2.68
N GLU A 108 8.17 -11.95 -2.79
CA GLU A 108 7.40 -11.63 -3.97
C GLU A 108 6.02 -11.12 -3.55
N ILE A 109 5.49 -10.16 -4.30
CA ILE A 109 4.11 -9.68 -4.22
C ILE A 109 3.56 -9.71 -5.65
N SER A 110 2.38 -10.30 -5.83
CA SER A 110 1.66 -10.32 -7.10
C SER A 110 0.39 -9.49 -6.97
N VAL A 111 0.17 -8.58 -7.92
CA VAL A 111 -1.04 -7.76 -7.99
C VAL A 111 -1.82 -8.14 -9.24
N LYS A 112 -3.08 -8.55 -9.08
CA LYS A 112 -4.00 -8.80 -10.16
C LYS A 112 -5.06 -7.72 -10.18
N VAL A 113 -5.12 -6.98 -11.28
CA VAL A 113 -6.08 -5.89 -11.49
C VAL A 113 -7.08 -6.31 -12.57
N ALA A 114 -8.36 -6.32 -12.22
CA ALA A 114 -9.46 -6.52 -13.17
C ALA A 114 -10.28 -5.22 -13.26
N VAL A 115 -10.39 -4.68 -14.47
CA VAL A 115 -11.02 -3.37 -14.74
C VAL A 115 -12.18 -3.56 -15.69
N LYS A 116 -13.31 -2.93 -15.40
CA LYS A 116 -14.41 -2.72 -16.34
C LYS A 116 -14.33 -1.29 -16.88
N SER A 117 -14.12 -1.15 -18.18
CA SER A 117 -13.95 0.14 -18.86
C SER A 117 -14.30 0.02 -20.34
N SER A 118 -14.67 1.13 -20.98
CA SER A 118 -14.77 1.23 -22.45
C SER A 118 -13.43 1.48 -23.14
N ALA A 119 -12.35 1.73 -22.39
CA ALA A 119 -11.01 1.92 -22.95
C ALA A 119 -10.47 0.60 -23.52
N ASP A 120 -9.68 0.71 -24.60
CA ASP A 120 -9.01 -0.44 -25.18
C ASP A 120 -7.87 -0.98 -24.29
N ALA A 121 -7.45 -2.22 -24.57
CA ALA A 121 -6.44 -2.92 -23.77
C ALA A 121 -5.10 -2.18 -23.69
N GLU A 122 -4.69 -1.50 -24.75
CA GLU A 122 -3.43 -0.76 -24.79
C GLU A 122 -3.50 0.51 -23.94
N THR A 123 -4.65 1.17 -23.91
CA THR A 123 -4.91 2.32 -23.05
C THR A 123 -4.97 1.90 -21.58
N LEU A 124 -5.60 0.77 -21.27
CA LEU A 124 -5.58 0.20 -19.91
C LEU A 124 -4.18 -0.23 -19.46
N ARG A 125 -3.35 -0.75 -20.38
CA ARG A 125 -1.95 -1.09 -20.09
C ARG A 125 -1.16 0.15 -19.69
N ARG A 126 -1.25 1.23 -20.49
CA ARG A 126 -0.59 2.52 -20.20
C ARG A 126 -1.09 3.14 -18.90
N TRP A 127 -2.39 3.07 -18.65
CA TRP A 127 -2.99 3.49 -17.39
C TRP A 127 -2.35 2.76 -16.21
N LEU A 128 -2.28 1.43 -16.25
CA LEU A 128 -1.71 0.65 -15.16
C LEU A 128 -0.22 0.95 -14.96
N GLU A 129 0.56 1.14 -16.03
CA GLU A 129 1.96 1.53 -15.93
C GLU A 129 2.15 2.87 -15.19
N THR A 130 1.34 3.87 -15.53
CA THR A 130 1.37 5.17 -14.83
C THR A 130 0.89 5.07 -13.38
N VAL A 131 -0.07 4.17 -13.08
CA VAL A 131 -0.51 3.91 -11.71
C VAL A 131 0.63 3.35 -10.87
N ARG A 132 1.34 2.35 -11.39
CA ARG A 132 2.48 1.71 -10.73
C ARG A 132 3.62 2.70 -10.48
N GLU A 133 3.93 3.52 -11.47
CA GLU A 133 4.95 4.58 -11.37
C GLU A 133 4.64 5.60 -10.26
N ARG A 134 3.36 5.92 -10.04
CA ARG A 134 2.93 6.95 -9.09
C ARG A 134 2.53 6.43 -7.72
N CYS A 135 2.43 5.11 -7.53
CA CYS A 135 1.97 4.55 -6.26
C CYS A 135 3.08 4.62 -5.19
N PRO A 136 2.95 5.45 -4.14
CA PRO A 136 3.96 5.54 -3.09
C PRO A 136 4.14 4.24 -2.28
N VAL A 137 3.15 3.36 -2.28
CA VAL A 137 3.27 2.06 -1.60
C VAL A 137 4.10 1.08 -2.42
N GLU A 138 3.91 1.02 -3.75
CA GLU A 138 4.77 0.20 -4.63
C GLU A 138 6.20 0.72 -4.61
N ASP A 139 6.40 2.04 -4.64
CA ASP A 139 7.72 2.67 -4.50
C ASP A 139 8.44 2.23 -3.22
N ASN A 140 7.79 2.33 -2.06
CA ASN A 140 8.36 1.87 -0.79
C ASN A 140 8.66 0.36 -0.75
N LEU A 141 7.97 -0.45 -1.54
CA LEU A 141 8.19 -1.90 -1.62
C LEU A 141 9.34 -2.25 -2.57
N ALA A 142 9.51 -1.47 -3.64
CA ALA A 142 10.55 -1.65 -4.64
C ALA A 142 11.90 -1.06 -4.20
N ASN A 143 11.87 -0.04 -3.35
CA ASN A 143 13.05 0.73 -2.95
C ASN A 143 13.39 0.57 -1.47
N GLN A 144 14.66 0.82 -1.12
CA GLN A 144 15.09 0.85 0.28
C GLN A 144 14.72 2.20 0.92
N THR A 145 13.72 2.18 1.80
CA THR A 145 13.34 3.34 2.62
C THR A 145 14.00 3.25 4.00
N PRO A 146 14.84 4.22 4.42
CA PRO A 146 15.48 4.18 5.73
C PRO A 146 14.46 4.25 6.89
N VAL A 147 14.46 3.24 7.74
CA VAL A 147 13.68 3.22 8.99
C VAL A 147 14.61 3.52 10.16
N ARG A 148 14.31 4.57 10.92
CA ARG A 148 15.05 4.92 12.15
C ARG A 148 14.20 4.55 13.36
N ALA A 149 14.71 3.65 14.20
CA ALA A 149 14.04 3.20 15.41
C ALA A 149 14.80 3.64 16.66
N GLN A 150 14.07 3.99 17.72
CA GLN A 150 14.61 4.37 19.02
C GLN A 150 13.75 3.72 20.12
N VAL A 151 14.33 3.50 21.30
CA VAL A 151 13.65 2.96 22.48
C VAL A 151 13.71 3.97 23.61
N GLU A 152 12.59 4.14 24.31
CA GLU A 152 12.45 4.99 25.49
C GLU A 152 11.85 4.16 26.63
N LYS A 153 12.36 4.36 27.86
CA LYS A 153 11.83 3.73 29.07
C LYS A 153 10.71 4.62 29.62
N LEU A 154 9.51 4.05 29.75
CA LEU A 154 8.37 4.68 30.43
C LEU A 154 8.57 4.77 31.95
#